data_AF-Q9L915-F1
#
_entry.id   AF-Q9L915-F1
#
_cell.length_a   1.000
_cell.length_b   1.000
_cell.length_c   1.000
_cell.angle_alpha   90.00
_cell.angle_beta   90.00
_cell.angle_gamma   90.00
#
_symmetry.space_group_name_H-M   'P 1'
#
loop_
_entity.id
_entity.type
_entity.pdbx_description
1 polymer ?
#
loop_
_entity_poly.entity_id
_entity_poly.type
_entity_poly.pdbx_seq_one_letter_code
_entity_poly.pdbx_strand_id
1 'polypeptide(L)'
;MKKTLALTCMLALLLAVSAWAAPAVPDKPVEVKGSQKTVMFPHAPHEKVECVTCHHLVDGKESYAKCGSSGCHDDLTAKKGEKSLYYVVHAKGELKHTSCLACHSKVVAEKPELKKDLTGCAKSKCHP
;
A
#
# COMPACT_ATOMS: atom_id res chain seq x y z
N MET A 1 14.67 -50.88 43.79
CA MET A 1 13.63 -51.38 42.86
C MET A 1 12.92 -50.18 42.25
N LYS A 2 12.96 -50.08 40.90
CA LYS A 2 11.88 -49.61 40.00
C LYS A 2 11.37 -48.17 40.25
N LYS A 3 11.96 -47.15 39.61
CA LYS A 3 11.58 -46.58 38.29
C LYS A 3 10.10 -46.16 38.20
N THR A 4 9.81 -44.87 38.33
CA THR A 4 8.72 -44.11 37.70
C THR A 4 8.76 -42.68 38.26
N LEU A 5 8.69 -41.57 37.54
CA LEU A 5 8.76 -41.27 36.12
C LEU A 5 8.94 -39.74 36.11
N ALA A 6 10.18 -39.27 35.99
CA ALA A 6 10.47 -37.87 35.72
C ALA A 6 10.08 -37.61 34.27
N LEU A 7 8.84 -37.15 34.03
CA LEU A 7 8.36 -36.85 32.68
C LEU A 7 7.20 -35.83 32.69
N THR A 8 7.48 -34.60 33.11
CA THR A 8 6.60 -33.44 32.81
C THR A 8 7.42 -32.18 32.52
N CYS A 9 8.58 -32.34 31.86
CA CYS A 9 9.31 -31.27 31.17
C CYS A 9 9.30 -31.57 29.67
N MET A 10 8.19 -31.29 28.98
CA MET A 10 8.06 -31.10 27.52
C MET A 10 6.59 -31.28 27.15
N LEU A 11 5.82 -30.19 27.13
CA LEU A 11 4.69 -30.13 26.22
C LEU A 11 4.46 -28.69 25.76
N ALA A 12 4.73 -28.51 24.46
CA ALA A 12 4.23 -27.45 23.58
C ALA A 12 4.76 -26.03 23.82
N LEU A 13 6.06 -25.87 23.60
CA LEU A 13 6.65 -24.65 23.04
C LEU A 13 6.32 -24.55 21.54
N LEU A 14 5.05 -24.41 21.14
CA LEU A 14 4.66 -24.25 19.72
C LEU A 14 3.41 -23.37 19.57
N LEU A 15 3.56 -22.08 19.85
CA LEU A 15 2.85 -21.05 19.09
C LEU A 15 3.93 -20.18 18.45
N ALA A 16 4.73 -20.79 17.56
CA ALA A 16 5.36 -20.03 16.49
C ALA A 16 4.22 -19.57 15.58
N VAL A 17 3.58 -18.45 15.96
CA VAL A 17 2.75 -17.68 15.06
C VAL A 17 3.66 -17.41 13.88
N SER A 18 3.41 -18.08 12.77
CA SER A 18 4.01 -17.79 11.49
C SER A 18 3.54 -16.40 11.10
N ALA A 19 4.17 -15.38 11.67
CA ALA A 19 4.17 -14.05 11.11
C ALA A 19 4.75 -14.21 9.71
N TRP A 20 3.86 -14.32 8.72
CA TRP A 20 4.23 -14.14 7.33
C TRP A 20 4.91 -12.79 7.26
N ALA A 21 6.23 -12.79 7.19
CA ALA A 21 6.99 -11.56 7.09
C ALA A 21 6.45 -10.78 5.88
N ALA A 22 6.10 -9.52 6.09
CA ALA A 22 5.71 -8.63 5.01
C ALA A 22 6.76 -8.70 3.88
N PRO A 23 6.34 -8.64 2.61
CA PRO A 23 7.28 -8.70 1.50
C PRO A 23 8.29 -7.55 1.59
N ALA A 24 9.50 -7.80 1.11
CA ALA A 24 10.52 -6.75 1.01
C ALA A 24 9.99 -5.59 0.16
N VAL A 25 10.16 -4.36 0.66
CA VAL A 25 9.79 -3.16 -0.08
C VAL A 25 10.64 -3.06 -1.36
N PRO A 26 10.04 -2.80 -2.53
CA PRO A 26 10.81 -2.61 -3.76
C PRO A 26 11.81 -1.45 -3.63
N ASP A 27 13.08 -1.74 -3.94
CA ASP A 27 14.20 -0.78 -3.94
C ASP A 27 14.20 0.12 -5.19
N LYS A 28 13.45 -0.26 -6.22
CA LYS A 28 13.30 0.46 -7.50
C LYS A 28 11.85 0.89 -7.72
N PRO A 29 11.60 1.91 -8.55
CA PRO A 29 10.25 2.30 -8.93
C PRO A 29 9.49 1.13 -9.57
N VAL A 30 8.23 0.94 -9.16
CA VAL A 30 7.36 -0.12 -9.67
C VAL A 30 6.23 0.43 -10.54
N GLU A 31 5.72 -0.39 -11.46
CA GLU A 31 4.65 0.00 -12.36
C GLU A 31 3.28 0.00 -11.65
N VAL A 32 2.57 1.12 -11.72
CA VAL A 32 1.12 1.22 -11.45
C VAL A 32 0.41 1.39 -12.79
N LYS A 33 -0.17 0.28 -13.29
CA LYS A 33 -0.81 0.22 -14.60
C LYS A 33 -2.28 0.61 -14.52
N GLY A 34 -2.64 1.73 -15.16
CA GLY A 34 -4.02 2.03 -15.52
C GLY A 34 -4.39 1.38 -16.85
N SER A 35 -5.58 1.70 -17.37
CA SER A 35 -6.04 1.19 -18.68
C SER A 35 -5.21 1.68 -19.86
N GLN A 36 -4.72 2.92 -19.80
CA GLN A 36 -4.00 3.56 -20.92
C GLN A 36 -2.61 4.09 -20.57
N LYS A 37 -2.34 4.32 -19.28
CA LYS A 37 -1.10 4.93 -18.79
C LYS A 37 -0.53 4.07 -17.68
N THR A 38 0.79 3.96 -17.66
CA THR A 38 1.56 3.40 -16.55
C THR A 38 2.27 4.54 -15.84
N VAL A 39 2.18 4.58 -14.51
CA VAL A 39 2.94 5.49 -13.66
C VAL A 39 3.98 4.68 -12.90
N MET A 40 5.18 5.22 -12.74
CA MET A 40 6.21 4.62 -11.89
C MET A 40 6.05 5.13 -10.46
N PHE A 41 5.87 4.22 -9.50
CA PHE A 41 5.77 4.54 -8.08
C PHE A 41 7.10 4.24 -7.37
N PRO A 42 7.81 5.28 -6.86
CA PRO A 42 9.03 5.08 -6.08
C PRO A 42 8.71 4.92 -4.59
N HIS A 43 9.17 3.83 -3.95
CA HIS A 43 8.97 3.64 -2.51
C HIS A 43 9.87 4.53 -1.64
N ALA A 44 11.10 4.82 -2.07
CA ALA A 44 12.08 5.55 -1.25
C ALA A 44 11.58 6.91 -0.72
N PRO A 45 10.92 7.79 -1.51
CA PRO A 45 10.36 9.04 -0.99
C PRO A 45 9.22 8.87 0.03
N HIS A 46 8.70 7.65 0.16
CA HIS A 46 7.58 7.29 1.04
C HIS A 46 8.04 6.46 2.25
N GLU A 47 9.35 6.34 2.52
CA GLU A 47 9.89 5.53 3.63
C GLU A 47 9.34 5.88 5.02
N LYS A 48 8.87 7.13 5.19
CA LYS A 48 8.28 7.62 6.45
C LYS A 48 6.76 7.49 6.50
N VAL A 49 6.14 7.01 5.42
CA VAL A 49 4.71 6.71 5.37
C VAL A 49 4.53 5.26 5.76
N GLU A 50 3.70 5.00 6.79
CA GLU A 50 3.43 3.63 7.22
C GLU A 50 2.85 2.80 6.06
N CYS A 51 3.33 1.57 5.90
CA CYS A 51 2.91 0.67 4.80
C CYS A 51 1.38 0.58 4.69
N VAL A 52 0.69 0.47 5.82
CA VAL A 52 -0.77 0.32 5.92
C VAL A 52 -1.56 1.55 5.43
N THR A 53 -0.90 2.70 5.27
CA THR A 53 -1.53 3.88 4.66
C THR A 53 -1.94 3.61 3.21
N CYS A 54 -1.13 2.84 2.48
CA CYS A 54 -1.35 2.46 1.07
C CYS A 54 -1.80 1.00 0.95
N HIS A 55 -1.07 0.09 1.61
CA HIS A 55 -1.40 -1.33 1.74
C HIS A 55 -2.35 -1.55 2.92
N HIS A 56 -3.52 -0.92 2.83
CA HIS A 56 -4.52 -0.96 3.89
C HIS A 56 -5.01 -2.39 4.16
N LEU A 57 -5.55 -2.59 5.35
CA LEU A 57 -6.16 -3.87 5.70
C LEU A 57 -7.36 -4.16 4.80
N VAL A 58 -7.49 -5.42 4.39
CA VAL A 58 -8.67 -5.96 3.69
C VAL A 58 -9.21 -7.08 4.56
N ASP A 59 -10.48 -6.97 4.97
CA ASP A 59 -11.11 -7.90 5.92
C ASP A 59 -10.29 -8.11 7.21
N GLY A 60 -9.67 -7.03 7.69
CA GLY A 60 -8.83 -7.03 8.90
C GLY A 60 -7.47 -7.69 8.73
N LYS A 61 -7.05 -8.03 7.51
CA LYS A 61 -5.78 -8.71 7.21
C LYS A 61 -4.88 -7.84 6.35
N GLU A 62 -3.58 -7.99 6.53
CA GLU A 62 -2.58 -7.34 5.69
C GLU A 62 -2.66 -7.85 4.24
N SER A 63 -2.52 -6.95 3.28
CA SER A 63 -2.47 -7.28 1.86
C SER A 63 -1.50 -6.37 1.12
N TYR A 64 -0.55 -7.01 0.43
CA TYR A 64 0.47 -6.34 -0.39
C TYR A 64 0.26 -6.61 -1.89
N ALA A 65 -0.92 -7.09 -2.27
CA ALA A 65 -1.28 -7.28 -3.66
C ALA A 65 -1.26 -5.94 -4.42
N LYS A 66 -1.14 -6.00 -5.76
CA LYS A 66 -1.29 -4.80 -6.60
C LYS A 66 -2.68 -4.21 -6.37
N CYS A 67 -2.79 -2.88 -6.32
CA CYS A 67 -4.05 -2.19 -6.06
C CYS A 67 -5.15 -2.59 -7.05
N GLY A 68 -4.79 -2.75 -8.33
CA GLY A 68 -5.68 -3.17 -9.42
C GLY A 68 -5.79 -4.69 -9.62
N SER A 69 -5.47 -5.50 -8.60
CA SER A 69 -5.73 -6.94 -8.63
C SER A 69 -7.23 -7.20 -8.71
N SER A 70 -7.63 -8.32 -9.34
CA SER A 70 -9.04 -8.72 -9.44
C SER A 70 -9.69 -8.79 -8.05
N GLY A 71 -10.87 -8.20 -7.91
CA GLY A 71 -11.59 -8.08 -6.64
C GLY A 71 -11.22 -6.86 -5.79
N CYS A 72 -10.23 -6.05 -6.19
CA CYS A 72 -9.79 -4.84 -5.49
C CYS A 72 -10.23 -3.57 -6.24
N HIS A 73 -9.29 -2.72 -6.65
CA HIS A 73 -9.53 -1.55 -7.49
C HIS A 73 -9.39 -1.91 -8.97
N ASP A 74 -10.11 -2.94 -9.41
CA ASP A 74 -9.95 -3.59 -10.71
C ASP A 74 -10.68 -2.90 -11.88
N ASP A 75 -11.44 -1.83 -11.62
CA ASP A 75 -11.94 -0.98 -12.69
C ASP A 75 -10.89 0.06 -13.08
N LEU A 76 -10.20 -0.23 -14.19
CA LEU A 76 -9.12 0.62 -14.71
C LEU A 76 -9.62 1.74 -15.62
N THR A 77 -10.93 1.85 -15.85
CA THR A 77 -11.53 2.78 -16.83
C THR A 77 -12.43 3.83 -16.20
N ALA A 78 -13.22 3.45 -15.18
CA ALA A 78 -14.06 4.38 -14.47
C ALA A 78 -13.22 5.44 -13.75
N LYS A 79 -13.84 6.61 -13.51
CA LYS A 79 -13.22 7.74 -12.82
C LYS A 79 -13.66 7.91 -11.37
N LYS A 80 -14.66 7.15 -10.95
CA LYS A 80 -15.32 7.24 -9.63
C LYS A 80 -15.68 5.85 -9.13
N GLY A 81 -15.98 5.76 -7.83
CA GLY A 81 -16.39 4.53 -7.16
C GLY A 81 -15.20 3.79 -6.54
N GLU A 82 -15.47 3.00 -5.50
CA GLU A 82 -14.42 2.34 -4.71
C GLU A 82 -13.57 1.37 -5.55
N LYS A 83 -14.15 0.74 -6.59
CA LYS A 83 -13.40 -0.16 -7.50
C LYS A 83 -12.54 0.56 -8.54
N SER A 84 -12.67 1.88 -8.70
CA SER A 84 -11.91 2.62 -9.71
C SER A 84 -10.49 2.88 -9.24
N LEU A 85 -9.49 2.31 -9.94
CA LEU A 85 -8.09 2.60 -9.67
C LEU A 85 -7.78 4.10 -9.85
N TYR A 86 -8.42 4.74 -10.83
CA TYR A 86 -8.27 6.18 -11.03
C TYR A 86 -8.76 6.96 -9.81
N TYR A 87 -9.92 6.60 -9.25
CA TYR A 87 -10.53 7.32 -8.15
C TYR A 87 -9.68 7.24 -6.88
N VAL A 88 -9.23 6.04 -6.50
CA VAL A 88 -8.43 5.85 -5.28
C VAL A 88 -7.03 6.46 -5.36
N VAL A 89 -6.53 6.77 -6.57
CA VAL A 89 -5.28 7.51 -6.76
C VAL A 89 -5.49 9.04 -6.77
N HIS A 90 -6.54 9.52 -7.44
CA HIS A 90 -6.67 10.95 -7.79
C HIS A 90 -7.68 11.74 -6.96
N ALA A 91 -8.58 11.09 -6.22
CA ALA A 91 -9.58 11.81 -5.43
C ALA A 91 -8.89 12.63 -4.34
N LYS A 92 -9.25 13.91 -4.20
CA LYS A 92 -8.75 14.78 -3.11
C LYS A 92 -9.69 14.84 -1.91
N GLY A 93 -10.89 14.27 -2.05
CA GLY A 93 -11.92 14.28 -1.01
C GLY A 93 -11.69 13.24 0.08
N GLU A 94 -12.60 13.20 1.03
CA GLU A 94 -12.60 12.23 2.11
C GLU A 94 -12.92 10.83 1.55
N LEU A 95 -11.89 9.98 1.56
CA LEU A 95 -12.00 8.55 1.29
C LEU A 95 -11.72 7.79 2.58
N LYS A 96 -12.13 6.52 2.64
CA LYS A 96 -11.81 5.61 3.75
C LYS A 96 -10.30 5.41 3.96
N HIS A 97 -9.52 5.56 2.89
CA HIS A 97 -8.06 5.47 2.89
C HIS A 97 -7.45 6.64 2.11
N THR A 98 -6.21 7.01 2.44
CA THR A 98 -5.56 8.18 1.85
C THR A 98 -5.16 7.91 0.39
N SER A 99 -5.65 8.72 -0.54
CA SER A 99 -5.19 8.69 -1.93
C SER A 99 -3.85 9.42 -2.11
N CYS A 100 -3.18 9.17 -3.24
CA CYS A 100 -1.96 9.89 -3.61
C CYS A 100 -2.19 11.41 -3.63
N LEU A 101 -3.24 11.86 -4.33
CA LEU A 101 -3.52 13.28 -4.50
C LEU A 101 -4.01 13.95 -3.21
N ALA A 102 -4.66 13.22 -2.30
CA ALA A 102 -5.03 13.77 -0.99
C ALA A 102 -3.78 14.04 -0.14
N CYS A 103 -2.86 13.08 -0.05
CA CYS A 103 -1.60 13.26 0.68
C CYS A 103 -0.73 14.35 0.03
N HIS A 104 -0.50 14.27 -1.28
CA HIS A 104 0.32 15.25 -1.99
C HIS A 104 -0.26 16.66 -1.91
N SER A 105 -1.59 16.83 -1.83
CA SER A 105 -2.19 18.15 -1.62
C SER A 105 -1.80 18.77 -0.27
N LYS A 106 -1.65 17.95 0.79
CA LYS A 106 -1.15 18.41 2.10
C LYS A 106 0.35 18.71 2.04
N VAL A 107 1.14 17.82 1.43
CA VAL A 107 2.59 18.03 1.26
C VAL A 107 2.88 19.35 0.53
N VAL A 108 2.16 19.65 -0.56
CA VAL A 108 2.39 20.89 -1.31
C VAL A 108 1.77 22.13 -0.66
N ALA A 109 0.92 21.98 0.35
CA ALA A 109 0.49 23.11 1.17
C ALA A 109 1.64 23.58 2.07
N GLU A 110 2.46 22.65 2.56
CA GLU A 110 3.66 22.94 3.37
C GLU A 110 4.90 23.23 2.50
N LYS A 111 4.97 22.63 1.30
CA LYS A 111 6.08 22.73 0.34
C LYS A 111 5.58 23.14 -1.05
N PRO A 112 5.18 24.41 -1.23
CA PRO A 112 4.53 24.89 -2.46
C PRO A 112 5.39 24.75 -3.72
N GLU A 113 6.72 24.75 -3.59
CA GLU A 113 7.66 24.50 -4.68
C GLU A 113 7.48 23.11 -5.32
N LEU A 114 6.93 22.15 -4.59
CA LEU A 114 6.67 20.79 -5.08
C LEU A 114 5.31 20.65 -5.79
N LYS A 115 4.51 21.72 -5.90
CA LYS A 115 3.16 21.68 -6.48
C LYS A 115 3.12 21.03 -7.86
N LYS A 116 4.05 21.46 -8.74
CA LYS A 116 4.13 20.99 -10.13
C LYS A 116 4.49 19.51 -10.21
N ASP A 117 5.39 19.08 -9.34
CA ASP A 117 5.97 17.74 -9.29
C ASP A 117 5.00 16.71 -8.71
N LEU A 118 4.25 17.07 -7.66
CA LEU A 118 3.43 16.12 -6.91
C LEU A 118 1.95 16.15 -7.26
N THR A 119 1.43 17.25 -7.80
CA THR A 119 -0.02 17.41 -8.08
C THR A 119 -0.34 17.79 -9.54
N GLY A 120 0.67 18.00 -10.38
CA GLY A 120 0.48 18.30 -11.79
C GLY A 120 -0.07 17.11 -12.58
N CYS A 121 -1.06 17.37 -13.45
CA CYS A 121 -1.64 16.35 -14.32
C CYS A 121 -0.74 15.95 -15.51
N ALA A 122 0.21 16.82 -15.87
CA ALA A 122 1.20 16.63 -16.92
C ALA A 122 2.49 17.34 -16.51
N LYS A 123 3.65 16.93 -17.04
CA LYS A 123 5.00 17.40 -16.65
C LYS A 123 5.30 17.28 -15.14
N SER A 124 4.67 16.32 -14.46
CA SER A 124 4.87 16.03 -13.04
C SER A 124 5.79 14.82 -12.87
N LYS A 125 6.16 14.47 -11.64
CA LYS A 125 6.94 13.25 -11.39
C LYS A 125 6.14 11.98 -11.68
N CYS A 126 4.81 12.06 -11.64
CA CYS A 126 3.91 10.95 -11.99
C CYS A 126 3.62 10.89 -13.51
N HIS A 127 3.48 12.04 -14.15
CA HIS A 127 3.18 12.18 -15.57
C HIS A 127 4.17 13.14 -16.22
N PRO A 128 5.37 12.68 -16.60
CA PRO A 128 6.40 13.50 -17.24
C PRO A 128 5.93 14.17 -18.54
#